data_AF-Q9NDN8-F1
#
_entry.id   AF-Q9NDN8-F1
#
_cell.length_a   1.000
_cell.length_b   1.000
_cell.length_c   1.000
_cell.angle_alpha   90.00
_cell.angle_beta   90.00
_cell.angle_gamma   90.00
#
_symmetry.space_group_name_H-M   'P 1'
#
loop_
_entity.id
_entity.type
_entity.pdbx_description
1 polymer ?
#
loop_
_entity_poly.entity_id
_entity_poly.type
_entity_poly.pdbx_seq_one_letter_code
_entity_poly.pdbx_strand_id
1 'polypeptide(L)'
;MKFVILFFALVGATYALVPGMEYEYDYEGQVKIGFPEIRNRVSGAGIKCTINVQVQDEKSVAIKLQDVEVGEFKGDVDCELRQRMKIDYKPISGHGKLLEDVFMIHPSRAEGEVMESTKSEEVWITNIKKSIAGLFIVEPIRNNFGGDDNALNMLNVRSTGHS
;
A
#
# COMPACT_ATOMS: atom_id res chain seq x y z
N MET A 1 -32.49 -17.28 18.02
CA MET A 1 -31.72 -17.95 16.95
C MET A 1 -31.73 -17.20 15.62
N LYS A 2 -32.88 -16.77 15.07
CA LYS A 2 -32.92 -16.03 13.78
C LYS A 2 -32.06 -14.74 13.74
N PHE A 3 -32.03 -13.97 14.84
CA PHE A 3 -31.19 -12.77 14.93
C PHE A 3 -29.68 -13.05 14.99
N VAL A 4 -29.27 -14.21 15.51
CA VAL A 4 -27.85 -14.59 15.59
C VAL A 4 -27.34 -14.98 14.21
N ILE A 5 -28.13 -15.71 13.43
CA ILE A 5 -27.80 -16.08 12.04
C ILE A 5 -27.73 -14.83 11.15
N LEU A 6 -28.65 -13.86 11.35
CA LEU A 6 -28.62 -12.59 10.62
C LEU A 6 -27.38 -11.75 10.98
N PHE A 7 -26.96 -11.75 12.24
CA PHE A 7 -25.75 -11.06 12.68
C PHE A 7 -24.48 -11.69 12.09
N PHE A 8 -24.38 -13.02 12.07
CA PHE A 8 -23.26 -13.71 11.41
C PHE A 8 -23.25 -13.54 9.88
N ALA A 9 -24.42 -13.45 9.23
CA ALA A 9 -24.51 -13.15 7.81
C ALA A 9 -24.09 -11.70 7.48
N LEU A 10 -24.42 -10.74 8.36
CA LEU A 10 -23.98 -9.34 8.24
C LEU A 10 -22.48 -9.17 8.51
N VAL A 11 -21.94 -9.90 9.48
CA VAL A 11 -20.49 -9.93 9.77
C VAL A 11 -19.72 -10.64 8.64
N GLY A 12 -20.30 -11.64 7.99
CA GLY A 12 -19.72 -12.26 6.78
C GLY A 12 -19.75 -11.36 5.54
N ALA A 13 -20.55 -10.28 5.55
CA ALA A 13 -20.68 -9.34 4.44
C ALA A 13 -19.78 -8.10 4.59
N THR A 14 -19.04 -7.95 5.69
CA THR A 14 -18.04 -6.88 5.84
C THR A 14 -16.75 -7.26 5.12
N TYR A 15 -16.82 -7.38 3.79
CA TYR A 15 -15.64 -7.35 2.93
C TYR A 15 -15.11 -5.92 2.90
N ALA A 16 -13.81 -5.73 3.10
CA ALA A 16 -13.21 -4.39 3.20
C ALA A 16 -13.16 -3.67 1.85
N LEU A 17 -13.14 -4.42 0.74
CA LEU A 17 -13.15 -3.91 -0.63
C LEU A 17 -14.19 -4.68 -1.46
N VAL A 18 -15.23 -3.97 -1.90
CA VAL A 18 -16.36 -4.52 -2.67
C VAL A 18 -16.23 -4.18 -4.16
N PRO A 19 -16.41 -5.16 -5.08
CA PRO A 19 -16.44 -4.91 -6.53
C PRO A 19 -17.45 -3.85 -6.96
N GLY A 20 -17.07 -3.02 -7.92
CA GLY A 20 -17.87 -1.90 -8.44
C GLY A 20 -17.83 -0.64 -7.56
N MET A 21 -17.12 -0.67 -6.43
CA MET A 21 -16.98 0.49 -5.54
C MET A 21 -15.65 1.22 -5.78
N GLU A 22 -15.67 2.51 -5.47
CA GLU A 22 -14.52 3.40 -5.47
C GLU A 22 -14.25 3.89 -4.05
N TYR A 23 -12.96 3.98 -3.70
CA TYR A 23 -12.49 4.40 -2.39
C TYR A 23 -11.41 5.47 -2.57
N GLU A 24 -11.48 6.50 -1.74
CA GLU A 24 -10.50 7.59 -1.73
C GLU A 24 -9.72 7.54 -0.42
N TYR A 25 -8.39 7.62 -0.50
CA TYR A 25 -7.50 7.59 0.65
C TYR A 25 -6.48 8.74 0.60
N ASP A 26 -6.25 9.38 1.74
CA ASP A 26 -5.09 10.25 1.93
C ASP A 26 -3.86 9.40 2.22
N TYR A 27 -2.80 9.60 1.42
CA TYR A 27 -1.54 8.89 1.57
C TYR A 27 -0.38 9.85 1.84
N GLU A 28 0.45 9.48 2.82
CA GLU A 28 1.71 10.16 3.11
C GLU A 28 2.80 9.12 3.41
N GLY A 29 3.87 9.14 2.62
CA GLY A 29 5.06 8.33 2.82
C GLY A 29 6.28 9.21 3.09
N GLN A 30 7.10 8.86 4.08
CA GLN A 30 8.33 9.57 4.41
C GLN A 30 9.50 8.60 4.63
N VAL A 31 10.67 8.93 4.09
CA VAL A 31 11.94 8.25 4.36
C VAL A 31 12.88 9.22 5.06
N LYS A 32 13.47 8.78 6.17
CA LYS A 32 14.45 9.54 6.95
C LYS A 32 15.77 8.79 7.00
N ILE A 33 16.86 9.54 6.85
CA ILE A 33 18.22 9.03 6.92
C ILE A 33 19.00 9.93 7.87
N GLY A 34 19.66 9.33 8.86
CA GLY A 34 20.54 10.03 9.78
C GLY A 34 21.13 9.10 10.84
N PHE A 35 21.97 9.67 11.71
CA PHE A 35 22.65 8.96 12.78
C PHE A 35 22.16 9.45 14.13
N PRO A 36 20.98 8.99 14.61
CA PRO A 36 20.36 9.51 15.82
C PRO A 36 21.25 9.38 17.06
N GLU A 37 22.11 8.36 17.11
CA GLU A 37 23.04 8.12 18.22
C GLU A 37 24.17 9.17 18.31
N ILE A 38 24.49 9.85 17.21
CA ILE A 38 25.61 10.80 17.14
C ILE A 38 25.07 12.23 17.17
N ARG A 39 24.05 12.52 16.36
CA ARG A 39 23.39 13.83 16.26
C ARG A 39 21.95 13.64 15.82
N ASN A 40 21.04 14.40 16.44
CA ASN A 40 19.62 14.43 16.07
C ASN A 40 19.37 15.25 14.80
N ARG A 41 20.11 14.96 13.73
CA ARG A 41 20.00 15.63 12.43
C ARG A 41 19.78 14.59 11.35
N VAL A 42 18.77 14.82 10.53
CA VAL A 42 18.39 13.90 9.45
C VAL A 42 18.25 14.65 8.13
N SER A 43 18.39 13.89 7.05
CA SER A 43 17.90 14.23 5.74
C SER A 43 16.78 13.27 5.39
N GLY A 44 15.75 13.77 4.73
CA GLY A 44 14.65 12.91 4.33
C GLY A 44 13.93 13.44 3.10
N ALA A 45 13.10 12.58 2.55
CA ALA A 45 12.20 12.90 1.46
C ALA A 45 10.82 12.34 1.79
N GLY A 46 9.80 12.94 1.20
CA GLY A 46 8.43 12.50 1.38
C GLY A 46 7.61 12.67 0.12
N ILE A 47 6.54 11.90 0.07
CA ILE A 47 5.49 11.97 -0.93
C ILE A 47 4.14 12.08 -0.21
N LYS A 48 3.23 12.88 -0.76
CA LYS A 48 1.84 13.00 -0.32
C LYS A 48 0.93 12.99 -1.54
N CYS A 49 -0.19 12.32 -1.47
CA CYS A 49 -1.19 12.30 -2.54
C CYS A 49 -2.54 11.77 -2.05
N THR A 50 -3.56 11.94 -2.89
CA THR A 50 -4.82 11.22 -2.78
C THR A 50 -4.74 9.96 -3.64
N ILE A 51 -5.12 8.81 -3.10
CA ILE A 51 -5.18 7.53 -3.81
C ILE A 51 -6.64 7.17 -4.04
N ASN A 52 -7.04 7.11 -5.31
CA ASN A 52 -8.32 6.56 -5.73
C ASN A 52 -8.15 5.09 -6.09
N VAL A 53 -8.99 4.25 -5.50
CA VAL A 53 -8.97 2.79 -5.62
C VAL A 53 -10.32 2.35 -6.15
N GLN A 54 -10.34 1.82 -7.36
CA GLN A 54 -11.56 1.28 -7.97
C GLN A 54 -11.45 -0.24 -8.07
N VAL A 55 -12.33 -0.95 -7.36
CA VAL A 55 -12.39 -2.41 -7.43
C VAL A 55 -13.19 -2.78 -8.68
N GLN A 56 -12.54 -3.28 -9.71
CA GLN A 56 -13.20 -3.58 -10.99
C GLN A 56 -13.99 -4.88 -10.89
N ASP A 57 -13.35 -5.92 -10.36
CA ASP A 57 -13.92 -7.25 -10.17
C ASP A 57 -13.25 -7.97 -8.99
N GLU A 58 -13.51 -9.27 -8.84
CA GLU A 58 -12.95 -10.12 -7.77
C GLU A 58 -11.43 -10.32 -7.84
N LYS A 59 -10.74 -9.83 -8.88
CA LYS A 59 -9.31 -10.10 -9.13
C LYS A 59 -8.50 -8.88 -9.53
N SER A 60 -9.14 -7.76 -9.83
CA SER A 60 -8.47 -6.58 -10.39
C SER A 60 -8.93 -5.29 -9.72
N VAL A 61 -7.94 -4.45 -9.45
CA VAL A 61 -8.12 -3.14 -8.81
C VAL A 61 -7.35 -2.12 -9.63
N ALA A 62 -8.04 -1.04 -10.03
CA ALA A 62 -7.41 0.11 -10.65
C ALA A 62 -7.03 1.11 -9.56
N ILE A 63 -5.80 1.61 -9.60
CA ILE A 63 -5.29 2.61 -8.66
C ILE A 63 -4.87 3.85 -9.44
N LYS A 64 -5.27 5.02 -8.94
CA LYS A 64 -4.86 6.32 -9.46
C LYS A 64 -4.38 7.22 -8.33
N LEU A 65 -3.17 7.75 -8.46
CA LEU A 65 -2.70 8.82 -7.59
C LEU A 65 -3.18 10.16 -8.16
N GLN A 66 -3.57 11.06 -7.29
CA GLN A 66 -3.97 12.43 -7.60
C GLN A 66 -3.25 13.40 -6.68
N ASP A 67 -3.04 14.61 -7.19
CA ASP A 67 -2.42 15.72 -6.44
C ASP A 67 -1.11 15.30 -5.77
N VAL A 68 -0.23 14.67 -6.55
CA VAL A 68 1.04 14.15 -6.02
C VAL A 68 1.96 15.31 -5.68
N GLU A 69 2.34 15.40 -4.41
CA GLU A 69 3.29 16.36 -3.89
C GLU A 69 4.52 15.64 -3.33
N VAL A 70 5.70 16.21 -3.56
CA VAL A 70 6.98 15.71 -3.05
C VAL A 70 7.75 16.82 -2.37
N GLY A 71 8.62 16.44 -1.44
CA GLY A 71 9.50 17.41 -0.79
C GLY A 71 10.67 16.76 -0.10
N GLU A 72 11.63 17.59 0.29
CA GLU A 72 12.80 17.20 1.07
C GLU A 72 12.75 17.86 2.45
N PHE A 73 13.36 17.21 3.42
CA PHE A 73 13.61 17.77 4.74
C PHE A 73 15.10 17.65 5.06
N LYS A 74 15.67 18.73 5.56
CA LYS A 74 17.04 18.78 6.10
C LYS A 74 17.00 19.61 7.37
N GLY A 75 17.22 18.95 8.50
CA GLY A 75 17.11 19.66 9.76
C GLY A 75 17.31 18.74 10.95
N ASP A 76 17.27 19.38 12.11
CA ASP A 76 17.26 18.68 13.36
C ASP A 76 15.86 18.09 13.58
N VAL A 77 15.81 16.85 14.04
CA VAL A 77 14.57 16.19 14.47
C VAL A 77 14.59 16.09 15.98
N ASP A 78 13.42 16.10 16.60
CA ASP A 78 13.35 15.81 18.02
C ASP A 78 13.82 14.37 18.29
N CYS A 79 14.15 14.04 19.53
CA CYS A 79 14.67 12.71 19.92
C CYS A 79 13.73 11.53 19.56
N GLU A 80 12.49 11.82 19.17
CA GLU A 80 11.52 10.83 18.71
C GLU A 80 11.68 10.51 17.22
N LEU A 81 12.39 9.42 16.93
CA LEU A 81 12.57 8.88 15.57
C LEU A 81 11.27 8.68 14.77
N ARG A 82 10.14 8.49 15.46
CA ARG A 82 8.82 8.27 14.86
C ARG A 82 8.09 9.57 14.45
N GLN A 83 8.52 10.74 14.94
CA GLN A 83 7.83 12.00 14.66
C GLN A 83 7.90 12.37 13.17
N ARG A 84 6.78 12.72 12.53
CA ARG A 84 6.78 13.12 11.10
C ARG A 84 7.71 14.31 10.85
N MET A 85 8.45 14.27 9.75
CA MET A 85 9.25 15.42 9.31
C MET A 85 8.32 16.51 8.77
N LYS A 86 8.63 17.77 9.10
CA LYS A 86 7.93 18.94 8.56
C LYS A 86 8.47 19.25 7.16
N ILE A 87 8.06 18.46 6.18
CA ILE A 87 8.47 18.61 4.79
C ILE A 87 7.66 19.74 4.14
N ASP A 88 8.33 20.60 3.38
CA ASP A 88 7.69 21.57 2.48
C ASP A 88 7.33 20.84 1.17
N TYR A 89 6.10 20.34 1.10
CA TYR A 89 5.58 19.59 -0.04
C TYR A 89 5.23 20.51 -1.20
N LYS A 90 5.60 20.09 -2.42
CA LYS A 90 5.31 20.81 -3.66
C LYS A 90 4.77 19.87 -4.72
N PRO A 91 3.84 20.32 -5.57
CA PRO A 91 3.32 19.51 -6.67
C PRO A 91 4.46 18.95 -7.52
N ILE A 92 4.37 17.66 -7.82
CA ILE A 92 5.33 17.00 -8.69
C ILE A 92 5.17 17.55 -10.11
N SER A 93 6.30 17.69 -10.83
CA SER A 93 6.34 18.26 -12.17
C SER A 93 7.22 17.44 -13.10
N GLY A 94 7.16 17.76 -14.40
CA GLY A 94 7.92 17.05 -15.43
C GLY A 94 7.52 15.57 -15.53
N HIS A 95 8.52 14.70 -15.72
CA HIS A 95 8.32 13.26 -15.87
C HIS A 95 7.68 12.58 -14.65
N GLY A 96 7.78 13.20 -13.46
CA GLY A 96 7.14 12.65 -12.26
C GLY A 96 5.61 12.63 -12.30
N LYS A 97 4.99 13.39 -13.21
CA LYS A 97 3.54 13.35 -13.44
C LYS A 97 3.03 11.98 -13.90
N LEU A 98 3.89 11.12 -14.45
CA LEU A 98 3.52 9.74 -14.81
C LEU A 98 3.16 8.87 -13.57
N LEU A 99 3.46 9.32 -12.35
CA LEU A 99 2.93 8.70 -11.12
C LEU A 99 1.41 8.79 -11.02
N GLU A 100 0.79 9.79 -11.64
CA GLU A 100 -0.66 10.02 -11.64
C GLU A 100 -1.40 9.15 -12.69
N ASP A 101 -0.66 8.44 -13.54
CA ASP A 101 -1.24 7.49 -14.49
C ASP A 101 -1.83 6.29 -13.75
N VAL A 102 -3.03 5.89 -14.18
CA VAL A 102 -3.74 4.72 -13.65
C VAL A 102 -2.88 3.47 -13.85
N PHE A 103 -2.81 2.63 -12.82
CA PHE A 103 -2.18 1.33 -12.91
C PHE A 103 -3.05 0.24 -12.30
N MET A 104 -2.93 -0.97 -12.84
CA MET A 104 -3.71 -2.12 -12.44
C MET A 104 -2.92 -3.00 -11.48
N ILE A 105 -3.61 -3.49 -10.44
CA ILE A 105 -3.10 -4.51 -9.55
C ILE A 105 -4.02 -5.73 -9.49
N HIS A 106 -3.43 -6.88 -9.16
CA HIS A 106 -4.08 -8.16 -9.00
C HIS A 106 -3.68 -8.78 -7.65
N PRO A 107 -4.39 -8.41 -6.56
CA PRO A 107 -4.02 -8.83 -5.21
C PRO A 107 -3.95 -10.35 -5.01
N SER A 108 -4.72 -11.12 -5.77
CA SER A 108 -4.77 -12.58 -5.69
C SER A 108 -3.63 -13.31 -6.41
N ARG A 109 -2.79 -12.62 -7.19
CA ARG A 109 -1.61 -13.23 -7.84
C ARG A 109 -0.46 -13.45 -6.86
N ALA A 110 0.48 -14.31 -7.24
CA ALA A 110 1.68 -14.59 -6.47
C ALA A 110 2.50 -13.30 -6.21
N GLU A 111 3.18 -13.29 -5.07
CA GLU A 111 4.01 -12.16 -4.63
C GLU A 111 5.07 -11.83 -5.70
N GLY A 112 4.96 -10.65 -6.32
CA GLY A 112 5.83 -10.21 -7.42
C GLY A 112 5.14 -10.00 -8.77
N GLU A 113 3.95 -10.57 -9.00
CA GLU A 113 3.14 -10.39 -10.23
C GLU A 113 1.89 -9.51 -10.01
N VAL A 114 1.88 -8.82 -8.89
CA VAL A 114 0.73 -8.09 -8.35
C VAL A 114 0.40 -6.85 -9.18
N MET A 115 1.35 -6.28 -9.92
CA MET A 115 1.13 -5.07 -10.72
C MET A 115 1.42 -5.34 -12.19
N GLU A 116 0.53 -4.87 -13.07
CA GLU A 116 0.83 -4.89 -14.50
C GLU A 116 1.98 -3.93 -14.80
N SER A 117 3.12 -4.46 -15.25
CA SER A 117 4.28 -3.63 -15.55
C SER A 117 4.17 -3.07 -16.96
N THR A 118 3.95 -1.77 -17.09
CA THR A 118 4.11 -1.06 -18.36
C THR A 118 5.61 -0.94 -18.65
N LYS A 119 6.14 -1.69 -19.64
CA LYS A 119 7.58 -1.75 -19.96
C LYS A 119 8.25 -0.40 -20.30
N SER A 120 7.47 0.67 -20.44
CA SER A 120 7.93 2.01 -20.82
C SER A 120 8.15 2.97 -19.65
N GLU A 121 7.81 2.59 -18.41
CA GLU A 121 7.96 3.49 -17.26
C GLU A 121 9.40 3.52 -16.72
N GLU A 122 9.79 4.67 -16.17
CA GLU A 122 11.03 4.80 -15.42
C GLU A 122 10.97 3.97 -14.13
N VAL A 123 12.09 3.32 -13.80
CA VAL A 123 12.19 2.36 -12.69
C VAL A 123 11.73 2.96 -11.36
N TRP A 124 12.04 4.23 -11.08
CA TRP A 124 11.68 4.87 -9.81
C TRP A 124 10.17 5.09 -9.68
N ILE A 125 9.47 5.39 -10.79
CA ILE A 125 8.01 5.55 -10.85
C ILE A 125 7.34 4.21 -10.57
N THR A 126 7.77 3.17 -11.28
CA THR A 126 7.29 1.80 -11.09
C THR A 126 7.53 1.33 -9.65
N ASN A 127 8.65 1.68 -9.03
CA ASN A 127 8.94 1.30 -7.64
C ASN A 127 8.02 1.99 -6.63
N ILE A 128 7.65 3.26 -6.83
CA ILE A 128 6.66 3.94 -5.99
C ILE A 128 5.27 3.32 -6.18
N LYS A 129 4.84 3.04 -7.43
CA LYS A 129 3.57 2.36 -7.69
C LYS A 129 3.52 0.98 -7.04
N LYS A 130 4.62 0.22 -7.10
CA LYS A 130 4.77 -1.08 -6.42
C LYS A 130 4.70 -0.97 -4.90
N SER A 131 5.30 0.04 -4.28
CA SER A 131 5.24 0.19 -2.83
C SER A 131 3.81 0.47 -2.36
N ILE A 132 3.05 1.27 -3.12
CA ILE A 132 1.62 1.51 -2.88
C ILE A 132 0.79 0.24 -3.12
N ALA A 133 1.03 -0.47 -4.23
CA ALA A 133 0.38 -1.75 -4.51
C ALA A 133 0.61 -2.77 -3.37
N GLY A 134 1.80 -2.73 -2.75
CA GLY A 134 2.17 -3.53 -1.58
C GLY A 134 1.25 -3.34 -0.36
N LEU A 135 0.53 -2.23 -0.25
CA LEU A 135 -0.43 -2.00 0.82
C LEU A 135 -1.70 -2.86 0.66
N PHE A 136 -2.01 -3.31 -0.55
CA PHE A 136 -3.22 -4.06 -0.88
C PHE A 136 -3.02 -5.59 -0.87
N ILE A 137 -1.79 -6.07 -0.65
CA ILE A 137 -1.47 -7.52 -0.62
C ILE A 137 -1.40 -8.12 0.78
N VAL A 138 -1.69 -7.33 1.82
CA VAL A 138 -1.81 -7.86 3.19
C VAL A 138 -3.01 -8.80 3.31
N GLU A 139 -2.88 -9.87 4.09
CA GLU A 139 -3.88 -10.95 4.14
C GLU A 139 -5.34 -10.49 4.29
N PRO A 140 -5.68 -9.54 5.20
CA PRO A 140 -7.08 -9.10 5.34
C PRO A 140 -7.65 -8.47 4.07
N ILE A 141 -6.82 -7.78 3.29
CA ILE A 141 -7.23 -7.14 2.05
C ILE A 141 -7.23 -8.18 0.92
N ARG A 142 -6.17 -8.99 0.83
CA ARG A 142 -6.01 -10.05 -0.18
C ARG A 142 -7.13 -11.08 -0.13
N ASN A 143 -7.61 -11.42 1.07
CA ASN A 143 -8.69 -12.38 1.24
C ASN A 143 -10.03 -11.90 0.66
N ASN A 144 -10.23 -10.58 0.46
CA ASN A 144 -11.39 -10.07 -0.28
C ASN A 144 -11.39 -10.50 -1.76
N PHE A 145 -10.23 -10.89 -2.31
CA PHE A 145 -10.03 -11.27 -3.71
C PHE A 145 -9.85 -12.78 -3.90
N GLY A 146 -10.24 -13.59 -2.90
CA GLY A 146 -10.04 -15.04 -2.93
C GLY A 146 -8.59 -15.46 -2.74
N GLY A 147 -7.83 -14.71 -1.92
CA GLY A 147 -6.48 -15.08 -1.49
C GLY A 147 -6.42 -16.51 -0.97
N ASP A 148 -5.52 -17.31 -1.52
CA ASP A 148 -5.45 -18.75 -1.32
C ASP A 148 -5.17 -19.09 0.17
N ASP A 149 -6.11 -19.79 0.84
CA ASP A 149 -5.98 -20.29 2.22
C ASP A 149 -4.78 -21.25 2.42
N ASN A 150 -4.15 -21.67 1.32
CA ASN A 150 -2.98 -22.55 1.34
C ASN A 150 -1.73 -21.92 1.97
N ALA A 151 -1.63 -20.58 2.05
CA ALA A 151 -0.52 -19.91 2.74
C ALA A 151 -0.55 -20.16 4.27
N LEU A 152 -1.76 -20.29 4.87
CA LEU A 152 -1.92 -20.62 6.28
C LEU A 152 -1.60 -22.10 6.58
N ASN A 153 -1.80 -23.00 5.62
CA ASN A 153 -1.46 -24.41 5.77
C ASN A 153 0.05 -24.68 5.74
N MET A 154 0.87 -23.82 5.11
CA MET A 154 2.34 -24.01 5.09
C MET A 154 3.02 -23.63 6.41
N LEU A 155 2.38 -22.79 7.25
CA LEU A 155 2.90 -22.45 8.58
C LEU A 155 2.61 -23.53 9.63
N ASN A 156 1.73 -24.49 9.34
CA ASN A 156 1.30 -25.52 10.29
C ASN A 156 1.96 -26.91 10.07
N VAL A 157 2.87 -27.07 9.09
CA VAL A 157 3.51 -28.35 8.74
C VAL A 157 4.97 -28.46 9.26
N ARG A 158 5.35 -27.70 10.29
CA ARG A 158 6.67 -27.85 10.95
C ARG A 158 6.63 -28.24 12.44
N SER A 159 5.58 -28.94 12.86
CA SER A 159 5.49 -29.55 14.19
C SER A 159 5.19 -31.06 14.13
N THR A 160 5.99 -31.82 13.39
CA THR A 160 6.17 -33.25 13.68
C THR A 160 7.65 -33.48 13.94
N GLY A 161 8.04 -33.29 15.20
CA GLY A 161 9.32 -33.75 15.71
C GLY A 161 9.41 -35.28 15.56
N HIS A 162 10.49 -35.73 14.95
CA HIS A 162 10.92 -37.11 15.01
C HIS A 162 11.36 -37.43 16.46
N SER A 163 10.84 -38.54 16.99
CA SER A 163 11.43 -39.25 18.14
C SER A 163 12.63 -40.07 17.70
#